data_AF-A0A1E3V804-F1
#
_entry.id   AF-A0A1E3V804-F1
#
_cell.length_a   1.000
_cell.length_b   1.000
_cell.length_c   1.000
_cell.angle_alpha   90.00
_cell.angle_beta   90.00
_cell.angle_gamma   90.00
#
_symmetry.space_group_name_H-M   'P 1'
#
loop_
_entity.id
_entity.type
_entity.pdbx_description
1 polymer ?
#
loop_
_entity_poly.entity_id
_entity_poly.type
_entity_poly.pdbx_seq_one_letter_code
_entity_poly.pdbx_strand_id
1 'polypeptide(L)'
;MIVVVDERGLVKEGYTSLFGREGIPSTGFDPKEFGEWVSTAADSDIDAVEAFLIGQGESAMALPRAIRDRSEAPVIAMSDTPSLETTLALFDCGVDDVVRKPVHPREILARVAAIRRRLKAIANYTDIGAIRVFADGRDPEINGEVFALPRRERRILEYLIANRGRRVSKSQIFNAIYGIFDEDVEENVVESHISKLRKKLRKKLGFDPIDSKRFLGYCIDWT
;
A
#
# COMPACT_ATOMS: atom_id res chain seq x y z
N MET A 1 0.02 3.28 -1.62
CA MET A 1 -1.40 3.70 -1.53
C MET A 1 -2.36 2.74 -2.23
N ILE A 2 -3.62 2.65 -1.80
CA ILE A 2 -4.67 1.88 -2.50
C ILE A 2 -5.44 2.79 -3.45
N VAL A 3 -5.65 2.35 -4.68
CA VAL A 3 -6.49 3.05 -5.64
C VAL A 3 -7.88 2.39 -5.69
N VAL A 4 -8.94 3.18 -5.50
CA VAL A 4 -10.33 2.73 -5.58
C VAL A 4 -10.96 3.32 -6.83
N VAL A 5 -11.41 2.48 -7.75
CA VAL A 5 -12.05 2.91 -8.99
C VAL A 5 -13.52 2.50 -8.96
N ASP A 6 -14.45 3.45 -8.90
CA ASP A 6 -15.88 3.18 -8.94
C ASP A 6 -16.61 4.44 -9.43
N GLU A 7 -17.62 4.28 -10.27
CA GLU A 7 -18.43 5.42 -10.77
C GLU A 7 -19.24 6.11 -9.66
N ARG A 8 -19.46 5.44 -8.53
CA ARG A 8 -20.23 5.99 -7.41
C ARG A 8 -19.31 6.69 -6.43
N GLY A 9 -19.47 8.00 -6.30
CA GLY A 9 -18.77 8.84 -5.32
C GLY A 9 -18.83 8.28 -3.89
N LEU A 10 -20.02 7.86 -3.44
CA LEU A 10 -20.20 7.28 -2.09
C LEU A 10 -19.37 6.03 -1.83
N VAL A 11 -19.14 5.20 -2.85
CA VAL A 11 -18.30 3.99 -2.70
C VAL A 11 -16.84 4.39 -2.58
N LYS A 12 -16.38 5.31 -3.43
CA LYS A 12 -15.02 5.86 -3.38
C LYS A 12 -14.73 6.48 -2.02
N GLU A 13 -15.55 7.44 -1.60
CA GLU A 13 -15.41 8.15 -0.32
C GLU A 13 -15.53 7.20 0.88
N GLY A 14 -16.44 6.23 0.82
CA GLY A 14 -16.60 5.22 1.86
C GLY A 14 -15.35 4.38 2.06
N TYR A 15 -14.79 3.83 0.98
CA TYR A 15 -13.56 3.04 1.07
C TYR A 15 -12.33 3.89 1.39
N THR A 16 -12.19 5.10 0.85
CA THR A 16 -11.06 5.97 1.18
C THR A 16 -11.08 6.36 2.66
N SER A 17 -12.25 6.65 3.22
CA SER A 17 -12.41 6.89 4.66
C SER A 17 -12.05 5.65 5.49
N LEU A 18 -12.54 4.46 5.09
CA LEU A 18 -12.25 3.20 5.79
C LEU A 18 -10.75 2.84 5.76
N PHE A 19 -10.07 3.05 4.63
CA PHE A 19 -8.62 2.85 4.53
C PHE A 19 -7.84 3.90 5.33
N GLY A 20 -8.26 5.17 5.32
CA GLY A 20 -7.70 6.21 6.17
C GLY A 20 -7.80 5.85 7.66
N ARG A 21 -8.93 5.25 8.08
CA ARG A 21 -9.10 4.70 9.44
C ARG A 21 -8.23 3.50 9.76
N GLU A 22 -7.63 2.84 8.78
CA GLU A 22 -6.58 1.82 8.96
C GLU A 22 -5.16 2.41 8.80
N GLY A 23 -5.05 3.72 8.51
CA GLY A 23 -3.79 4.41 8.23
C GLY A 23 -3.20 4.07 6.87
N ILE A 24 -4.03 3.58 5.95
CA ILE A 24 -3.66 3.24 4.58
C ILE A 24 -4.00 4.43 3.69
N PRO A 25 -3.02 5.04 3.01
CA PRO A 25 -3.32 6.10 2.05
C PRO A 25 -4.09 5.51 0.88
N SER A 26 -5.12 6.21 0.43
CA SER A 26 -5.96 5.76 -0.66
C SER A 26 -6.59 6.92 -1.40
N THR A 27 -6.86 6.73 -2.68
CA THR A 27 -7.59 7.71 -3.50
C THR A 27 -8.71 7.03 -4.26
N GLY A 28 -9.73 7.81 -4.63
CA GLY A 28 -10.86 7.38 -5.45
C GLY A 28 -10.79 7.99 -6.84
N PHE A 29 -11.05 7.21 -7.89
CA PHE A 29 -11.16 7.70 -9.28
C PHE A 29 -12.46 7.23 -9.92
N ASP A 30 -13.02 8.07 -10.80
CA ASP A 30 -13.99 7.56 -11.77
C ASP A 30 -13.27 6.66 -12.81
N PRO A 31 -13.93 5.62 -13.36
CA PRO A 31 -13.30 4.68 -14.30
C PRO A 31 -12.61 5.34 -15.50
N LYS A 32 -13.23 6.36 -16.07
CA LYS A 32 -12.68 7.11 -17.21
C LYS A 32 -11.43 7.90 -16.81
N GLU A 33 -11.53 8.64 -15.72
CA GLU A 33 -10.42 9.42 -15.16
C GLU A 33 -9.23 8.52 -14.80
N PHE A 34 -9.51 7.37 -14.18
CA PHE A 34 -8.49 6.38 -13.87
C PHE A 34 -7.83 5.82 -15.13
N GLY A 35 -8.59 5.56 -16.20
CA GLY A 35 -8.05 5.11 -17.49
C GLY A 35 -7.06 6.13 -18.09
N GLU A 36 -7.39 7.42 -18.04
CA GLU A 36 -6.49 8.48 -18.48
C GLU A 36 -5.24 8.55 -17.59
N TRP A 37 -5.43 8.53 -16.26
CA TRP A 37 -4.33 8.59 -15.29
C TRP A 37 -3.37 7.40 -15.42
N VAL A 38 -3.88 6.16 -15.43
CA VAL A 38 -3.03 4.96 -15.50
C VAL A 38 -2.25 4.91 -16.81
N SER A 39 -2.73 5.53 -17.89
CA SER A 39 -1.99 5.59 -19.16
C SER A 39 -0.89 6.66 -19.20
N THR A 40 -1.00 7.72 -18.39
CA THR A 40 -0.15 8.92 -18.49
C THR A 40 0.72 9.19 -17.27
N ALA A 41 0.39 8.64 -16.10
CA ALA A 41 1.13 8.83 -14.86
C ALA A 41 2.59 8.38 -15.00
N ALA A 42 3.51 8.96 -14.23
CA ALA A 42 4.89 8.49 -14.21
C ALA A 42 4.98 7.06 -13.65
N ASP A 43 5.97 6.27 -14.08
CA ASP A 43 6.16 4.90 -13.57
C ASP A 43 6.36 4.88 -12.05
N SER A 44 7.02 5.89 -11.48
CA SER A 44 7.20 6.05 -10.04
C SER A 44 5.89 6.19 -9.26
N ASP A 45 4.87 6.76 -9.89
CA ASP A 45 3.55 6.95 -9.30
C ASP A 45 2.77 5.63 -9.33
N ILE A 46 2.85 4.89 -10.45
CA ILE A 46 2.28 3.56 -10.57
C ILE A 46 2.91 2.58 -9.57
N ASP A 47 4.24 2.64 -9.40
CA ASP A 47 4.99 1.82 -8.44
C ASP A 47 4.60 2.08 -6.98
N ALA A 48 4.10 3.29 -6.66
CA ALA A 48 3.61 3.64 -5.33
C ALA A 48 2.21 3.07 -5.03
N VAL A 49 1.52 2.51 -6.03
CA VAL A 49 0.23 1.86 -5.84
C VAL A 49 0.42 0.45 -5.27
N GLU A 50 -0.19 0.21 -4.12
CA GLU A 50 -0.11 -1.05 -3.40
C GLU A 50 -1.08 -2.10 -3.93
N ALA A 51 -2.26 -1.65 -4.35
CA ALA A 51 -3.32 -2.45 -4.95
C ALA A 51 -4.36 -1.53 -5.64
N PHE A 52 -5.04 -2.09 -6.64
CA PHE A 52 -6.16 -1.47 -7.35
C PHE A 52 -7.45 -2.20 -7.01
N LEU A 53 -8.48 -1.46 -6.60
CA LEU A 53 -9.81 -1.98 -6.34
C LEU A 53 -10.76 -1.51 -7.43
N ILE A 54 -11.25 -2.44 -8.25
CA ILE A 54 -12.09 -2.12 -9.41
C ILE A 54 -13.55 -2.42 -9.07
N GLY A 55 -14.32 -1.36 -8.90
CA GLY A 55 -15.74 -1.38 -8.61
C GLY A 55 -16.59 -1.31 -9.88
N GLN A 56 -17.76 -0.67 -9.77
CA GLN A 56 -18.69 -0.51 -10.88
C GLN A 56 -18.28 0.65 -11.78
N GLY A 57 -18.62 0.54 -13.06
CA GLY A 57 -18.55 1.64 -14.00
C GLY A 57 -18.32 1.22 -15.44
N GLU A 58 -18.57 2.15 -16.35
CA GLU A 58 -18.31 1.97 -17.76
C GLU A 58 -16.82 1.64 -17.99
N SER A 59 -16.56 0.65 -18.85
CA SER A 59 -15.20 0.18 -19.15
C SER A 59 -14.41 -0.39 -17.97
N ALA A 60 -15.03 -0.66 -16.81
CA ALA A 60 -14.36 -1.26 -15.65
C ALA A 60 -13.65 -2.59 -16.00
N MET A 61 -14.21 -3.34 -16.94
CA MET A 61 -13.64 -4.61 -17.45
C MET A 61 -12.37 -4.43 -18.29
N ALA A 62 -12.12 -3.24 -18.85
CA ALA A 62 -10.92 -2.96 -19.64
C ALA A 62 -9.73 -2.51 -18.76
N LEU A 63 -10.02 -1.95 -17.58
CA LEU A 63 -9.01 -1.40 -16.67
C LEU A 63 -7.96 -2.42 -16.20
N PRO A 64 -8.30 -3.68 -15.87
CA PRO A 64 -7.29 -4.63 -15.39
C PRO A 64 -6.18 -4.86 -16.42
N ARG A 65 -6.49 -4.90 -17.73
CA ARG A 65 -5.47 -5.01 -18.79
C ARG A 65 -4.55 -3.78 -18.81
N ALA A 66 -5.12 -2.58 -18.81
CA ALA A 66 -4.35 -1.34 -18.79
C ALA A 66 -3.44 -1.22 -17.54
N ILE A 67 -3.91 -1.71 -16.39
CA ILE A 67 -3.08 -1.80 -15.17
C ILE A 67 -1.94 -2.78 -15.38
N ARG A 68 -2.19 -3.97 -15.93
CA ARG A 68 -1.19 -5.02 -16.12
C ARG A 68 -0.07 -4.64 -17.07
N ASP A 69 -0.35 -3.79 -18.05
CA ASP A 69 0.67 -3.26 -18.95
C ASP A 69 1.71 -2.38 -18.24
N ARG A 70 1.41 -1.91 -17.01
CA ARG A 70 2.27 -0.99 -16.25
C ARG A 70 2.59 -1.43 -14.82
N SER A 71 1.86 -2.38 -14.25
CA SER A 71 1.97 -2.74 -12.83
C SER A 71 1.68 -4.22 -12.54
N GLU A 72 2.51 -4.79 -11.67
CA GLU A 72 2.26 -6.10 -11.05
C GLU A 72 1.47 -6.01 -9.74
N ALA A 73 1.03 -4.82 -9.33
CA ALA A 73 0.28 -4.69 -8.08
C ALA A 73 -1.04 -5.48 -8.14
N PRO A 74 -1.52 -6.01 -6.99
CA PRO A 74 -2.79 -6.71 -6.92
C PRO A 74 -3.96 -5.90 -7.49
N VAL A 75 -4.79 -6.54 -8.31
CA VAL A 75 -6.03 -5.99 -8.86
C VAL A 75 -7.20 -6.81 -8.32
N ILE A 76 -8.04 -6.21 -7.49
CA ILE A 76 -9.19 -6.89 -6.88
C ILE A 76 -10.47 -6.25 -7.40
N ALA A 77 -11.34 -7.04 -8.01
CA ALA A 77 -12.67 -6.57 -8.38
C ALA A 77 -13.59 -6.56 -7.15
N MET A 78 -14.46 -5.56 -7.06
CA MET A 78 -15.45 -5.43 -6.00
C MET A 78 -16.86 -5.45 -6.59
N SER A 79 -17.60 -6.53 -6.37
CA SER A 79 -18.95 -6.71 -6.92
C SER A 79 -20.05 -6.56 -5.85
N ASP A 80 -21.14 -5.87 -6.18
CA ASP A 80 -22.33 -5.78 -5.33
C ASP A 80 -23.20 -7.06 -5.43
N THR A 81 -23.22 -7.67 -6.61
CA THR A 81 -24.08 -8.81 -6.93
C THR A 81 -23.24 -10.06 -7.17
N PRO A 82 -23.44 -11.13 -6.39
CA PRO A 82 -22.79 -12.41 -6.66
C PRO A 82 -23.36 -13.02 -7.94
N SER A 83 -22.52 -13.16 -8.95
CA SER A 83 -22.84 -13.84 -10.21
C SER A 83 -21.61 -14.59 -10.67
N LEU A 84 -21.74 -15.90 -10.90
CA LEU A 84 -20.64 -16.71 -11.39
C LEU A 84 -20.12 -16.18 -12.74
N GLU A 85 -21.03 -15.85 -13.67
CA GLU A 85 -20.66 -15.33 -14.98
C GLU A 85 -19.88 -14.03 -14.87
N THR A 86 -20.33 -13.09 -14.02
CA THR A 86 -19.62 -11.82 -13.80
C THR A 86 -18.26 -12.05 -13.16
N THR A 87 -18.17 -12.95 -12.17
CA THR A 87 -16.91 -13.31 -11.53
C THR A 87 -15.91 -13.91 -12.51
N LEU A 88 -16.35 -14.85 -13.35
CA LEU A 88 -15.51 -15.46 -14.38
C LEU A 88 -15.02 -14.42 -15.39
N ALA A 89 -15.90 -13.56 -15.88
CA ALA A 89 -15.54 -12.50 -16.82
C ALA A 89 -14.51 -11.52 -16.22
N LEU A 90 -14.61 -11.20 -14.92
CA LEU A 90 -13.64 -10.34 -14.24
C LEU A 90 -12.25 -11.00 -14.18
N PHE A 91 -12.19 -12.29 -13.88
CA PHE A 91 -10.94 -13.05 -13.92
C PHE A 91 -10.34 -13.09 -15.34
N ASP A 92 -11.17 -13.31 -16.37
CA ASP A 92 -10.73 -13.30 -17.77
C ASP A 92 -10.18 -11.94 -18.23
N CYS A 93 -10.60 -10.85 -17.56
CA CYS A 93 -10.07 -9.52 -17.77
C CYS A 93 -8.71 -9.27 -17.09
N GLY A 94 -8.29 -10.12 -16.14
CA GLY A 94 -6.96 -10.06 -15.51
C GLY A 94 -6.93 -9.59 -14.05
N VAL A 95 -8.07 -9.61 -13.35
CA VAL A 95 -8.09 -9.39 -11.88
C VAL A 95 -7.56 -10.61 -11.15
N ASP A 96 -6.96 -10.40 -9.97
CA ASP A 96 -6.39 -11.46 -9.13
C ASP A 96 -7.40 -12.09 -8.17
N ASP A 97 -8.44 -11.33 -7.78
CA ASP A 97 -9.47 -11.75 -6.84
C ASP A 97 -10.77 -10.95 -7.07
N VAL A 98 -11.89 -11.50 -6.62
CA VAL A 98 -13.20 -10.85 -6.67
C VAL A 98 -13.83 -10.91 -5.28
N VAL A 99 -14.12 -9.74 -4.71
CA VAL A 99 -14.73 -9.60 -3.39
C VAL A 99 -16.13 -9.01 -3.49
N ARG A 100 -17.02 -9.46 -2.61
CA ARG A 100 -18.38 -8.95 -2.54
C ARG A 100 -18.44 -7.70 -1.66
N LYS A 101 -19.10 -6.63 -2.10
CA LYS A 101 -19.42 -5.46 -1.27
C LYS A 101 -20.67 -5.76 -0.40
N PRO A 102 -20.72 -5.24 0.84
CA PRO A 102 -19.66 -4.52 1.55
C PRO A 102 -18.56 -5.47 2.07
N VAL A 103 -17.29 -5.05 1.98
CA VAL A 103 -16.13 -5.80 2.50
C VAL A 103 -15.31 -4.93 3.43
N HIS A 104 -14.79 -5.50 4.51
CA HIS A 104 -13.99 -4.77 5.48
C HIS A 104 -12.60 -4.42 4.91
N PRO A 105 -12.04 -3.21 5.14
CA PRO A 105 -10.72 -2.83 4.59
C PRO A 105 -9.61 -3.80 4.99
N ARG A 106 -9.63 -4.31 6.23
CA ARG A 106 -8.67 -5.33 6.70
C ARG A 106 -8.76 -6.66 5.94
N GLU A 107 -9.94 -7.05 5.46
CA GLU A 107 -10.06 -8.24 4.63
C GLU A 107 -9.42 -8.00 3.25
N ILE A 108 -9.66 -6.84 2.65
CA ILE A 108 -9.00 -6.43 1.40
C ILE A 108 -7.47 -6.45 1.58
N LEU A 109 -6.95 -5.84 2.65
CA LEU A 109 -5.51 -5.82 2.94
C LEU A 109 -4.91 -7.23 3.08
N ALA A 110 -5.61 -8.14 3.75
CA ALA A 110 -5.18 -9.53 3.89
C ALA A 110 -5.13 -10.26 2.53
N ARG A 111 -6.11 -9.99 1.64
CA ARG A 111 -6.14 -10.55 0.27
C ARG A 111 -5.03 -9.96 -0.60
N VAL A 112 -4.82 -8.64 -0.54
CA VAL A 112 -3.69 -7.95 -1.20
C VAL A 112 -2.35 -8.57 -0.77
N ALA A 113 -2.15 -8.76 0.54
CA ALA A 113 -0.96 -9.43 1.06
C ALA A 113 -0.86 -10.86 0.54
N ALA A 114 -1.97 -11.61 0.50
CA ALA A 114 -2.00 -12.98 -0.01
C ALA A 114 -1.60 -13.09 -1.49
N ILE A 115 -2.06 -12.16 -2.33
CA ILE A 115 -1.72 -12.10 -3.76
C ILE A 115 -0.23 -11.76 -3.94
N ARG A 116 0.27 -10.74 -3.23
CA ARG A 116 1.70 -10.35 -3.28
C ARG A 116 2.65 -11.49 -2.93
N ARG A 117 2.29 -12.36 -1.97
CA ARG A 117 3.06 -13.56 -1.61
C ARG A 117 3.11 -14.61 -2.72
N ARG A 118 2.12 -14.65 -3.63
CA ARG A 118 2.13 -15.57 -4.78
C ARG A 118 3.02 -15.04 -5.89
N LEU A 119 2.96 -13.73 -6.15
CA LEU A 119 3.73 -13.06 -7.20
C LEU A 119 5.24 -13.04 -6.91
N LYS A 120 5.60 -12.85 -5.65
CA LYS A 120 6.98 -12.96 -5.17
C LYS A 120 6.93 -13.96 -4.02
N ALA A 121 7.76 -15.00 -4.02
CA ALA A 121 7.87 -15.98 -2.92
C ALA A 121 8.37 -15.33 -1.61
N ILE A 122 7.63 -14.36 -1.12
CA ILE A 122 7.91 -13.49 0.01
C ILE A 122 7.17 -14.07 1.20
N ALA A 123 7.90 -14.31 2.28
CA ALA A 123 7.33 -14.71 3.55
C ALA A 123 6.31 -13.67 4.05
N ASN A 124 5.35 -14.09 4.88
CA ASN A 124 4.34 -13.20 5.50
C ASN A 124 4.91 -12.04 6.31
N TYR A 125 6.20 -12.12 6.58
CA TYR A 125 6.96 -11.19 7.35
C TYR A 125 8.35 -11.06 6.75
N THR A 126 8.98 -9.93 7.01
CA THR A 126 10.39 -9.70 6.71
C THR A 126 11.12 -9.56 8.03
N ASP A 127 12.11 -10.44 8.23
CA ASP A 127 13.05 -10.34 9.34
C ASP A 127 14.25 -9.48 8.92
N ILE A 128 14.65 -8.58 9.83
CA ILE A 128 15.90 -7.82 9.78
C ILE A 128 16.50 -7.81 11.19
N GLY A 129 17.46 -8.71 11.39
CA GLY A 129 17.99 -9.07 12.69
C GLY A 129 16.92 -9.37 13.74
N ALA A 130 16.77 -8.51 14.74
CA ALA A 130 15.79 -8.68 15.81
C ALA A 130 14.38 -8.17 15.47
N ILE A 131 14.22 -7.40 14.40
CA ILE A 131 12.92 -6.84 13.99
C ILE A 131 12.25 -7.80 13.01
N ARG A 132 10.98 -8.11 13.28
CA ARG A 132 10.06 -8.76 12.34
C ARG A 132 8.94 -7.80 11.97
N VAL A 133 8.68 -7.65 10.67
CA VAL A 133 7.57 -6.81 10.18
C VAL A 133 6.65 -7.60 9.28
N PHE A 134 5.34 -7.41 9.43
CA PHE A 134 4.32 -8.14 8.68
C PHE A 134 3.76 -7.31 7.53
N ALA A 135 3.47 -7.96 6.40
CA ALA A 135 2.91 -7.30 5.21
C ALA A 135 1.38 -7.07 5.28
N ASP A 136 0.73 -7.51 6.36
CA ASP A 136 -0.73 -7.50 6.55
C ASP A 136 -1.20 -6.42 7.55
N GLY A 137 -0.30 -5.52 7.95
CA GLY A 137 -0.59 -4.37 8.81
C GLY A 137 -0.63 -4.68 10.31
N ARG A 138 -0.25 -5.89 10.73
CA ARG A 138 0.01 -6.21 12.15
C ARG A 138 1.16 -5.37 12.69
N ASP A 139 1.17 -5.17 14.01
CA ASP A 139 2.30 -4.55 14.68
C ASP A 139 3.58 -5.38 14.49
N PRO A 140 4.74 -4.74 14.31
CA PRO A 140 6.01 -5.44 14.21
C PRO A 140 6.38 -6.08 15.55
N GLU A 141 7.33 -7.01 15.51
CA GLU A 141 7.91 -7.63 16.71
C GLU A 141 9.39 -7.27 16.82
N ILE A 142 9.89 -7.14 18.05
CA ILE A 142 11.32 -7.06 18.35
C ILE A 142 11.65 -8.18 19.33
N ASN A 143 12.56 -9.08 18.96
CA ASN A 143 12.89 -10.29 19.73
C ASN A 143 11.65 -11.15 20.05
N GLY A 144 10.67 -11.19 19.14
CA GLY A 144 9.40 -11.92 19.32
C GLY A 144 8.38 -11.22 20.23
N GLU A 145 8.70 -10.05 20.80
CA GLU A 145 7.73 -9.24 21.55
C GLU A 145 7.06 -8.22 20.65
N VAL A 146 5.73 -8.07 20.77
CA VAL A 146 4.97 -7.06 20.02
C VAL A 146 5.52 -5.65 20.31
N PHE A 147 5.92 -4.97 19.26
CA PHE A 147 6.43 -3.60 19.28
C PHE A 147 5.40 -2.67 18.66
N ALA A 148 4.39 -2.31 19.45
CA ALA A 148 3.32 -1.44 19.02
C ALA A 148 3.83 -0.05 18.60
N LEU A 149 3.52 0.35 17.37
CA LEU A 149 3.92 1.63 16.80
C LEU A 149 2.70 2.44 16.36
N PRO A 150 2.72 3.78 16.48
CA PRO A 150 1.77 4.63 15.79
C PRO A 150 1.78 4.33 14.29
N ARG A 151 0.60 4.35 13.68
CA ARG A 151 0.39 3.89 12.30
C ARG A 151 1.38 4.45 11.29
N ARG A 152 1.63 5.77 11.30
CA ARG A 152 2.57 6.41 10.36
C ARG A 152 4.02 5.94 10.59
N GLU A 153 4.44 5.78 11.84
CA GLU A 153 5.77 5.27 12.18
C GLU A 153 5.91 3.79 11.78
N ARG A 154 4.87 2.98 11.99
CA ARG A 154 4.82 1.57 11.55
C ARG A 154 4.95 1.44 10.05
N ARG A 155 4.16 2.22 9.29
CA ARG A 155 4.18 2.19 7.82
C ARG A 155 5.54 2.64 7.26
N ILE A 156 6.19 3.62 7.90
CA ILE A 156 7.56 4.01 7.54
C ILE A 156 8.53 2.85 7.76
N LEU A 157 8.44 2.15 8.91
CA LEU A 157 9.27 0.97 9.18
C LEU A 157 9.05 -0.14 8.15
N GLU A 158 7.78 -0.45 7.83
CA GLU A 158 7.39 -1.39 6.77
C GLU A 158 8.03 -1.02 5.42
N TYR A 159 7.92 0.25 5.02
CA TYR A 159 8.44 0.73 3.74
C TYR A 159 9.97 0.68 3.69
N LEU A 160 10.67 1.07 4.76
CA LEU A 160 12.13 0.99 4.82
C LEU A 160 12.62 -0.46 4.73
N ILE A 161 11.96 -1.39 5.43
CA ILE A 161 12.35 -2.81 5.45
C ILE A 161 12.04 -3.49 4.12
N ALA A 162 10.91 -3.16 3.49
CA ALA A 162 10.60 -3.62 2.13
C ALA A 162 11.65 -3.16 1.11
N ASN A 163 12.30 -2.03 1.36
CA ASN A 163 13.37 -1.46 0.54
C ASN A 163 14.77 -1.63 1.18
N ARG A 164 14.97 -2.63 2.06
CA ARG A 164 16.24 -2.84 2.77
C ARG A 164 17.44 -2.90 1.81
N GLY A 165 18.56 -2.31 2.23
CA GLY A 165 19.77 -2.20 1.42
C GLY A 165 19.68 -1.20 0.26
N ARG A 166 18.52 -0.54 0.06
CA ARG A 166 18.36 0.59 -0.86
C ARG A 166 18.04 1.84 -0.07
N ARG A 167 18.57 2.97 -0.54
CA ARG A 167 18.22 4.27 0.01
C ARG A 167 16.97 4.79 -0.69
N VAL A 168 15.97 5.17 0.11
CA VAL A 168 14.72 5.76 -0.36
C VAL A 168 14.69 7.25 -0.04
N SER A 169 14.24 8.06 -1.00
CA SER A 169 14.13 9.51 -0.84
C SER A 169 13.00 9.88 0.12
N LYS A 170 13.00 11.15 0.58
CA LYS A 170 11.92 11.67 1.42
C LYS A 170 10.58 11.65 0.67
N SER A 171 10.56 12.05 -0.60
CA SER A 171 9.36 12.04 -1.45
C SER A 171 8.85 10.63 -1.70
N GLN A 172 9.73 9.64 -1.88
CA GLN A 172 9.32 8.23 -2.02
C GLN A 172 8.64 7.72 -0.74
N ILE A 173 9.20 8.03 0.42
CA ILE A 173 8.55 7.69 1.70
C ILE A 173 7.22 8.43 1.81
N PHE A 174 7.17 9.73 1.51
CA PHE A 174 5.94 10.50 1.58
C PHE A 174 4.83 9.88 0.71
N ASN A 175 5.10 9.63 -0.56
CA ASN A 175 4.13 9.04 -1.50
C ASN A 175 3.66 7.65 -1.03
N ALA A 176 4.55 6.85 -0.45
CA ALA A 176 4.19 5.54 0.07
C ALA A 176 3.30 5.62 1.33
N ILE A 177 3.49 6.63 2.17
CA ILE A 177 2.82 6.75 3.47
C ILE A 177 1.53 7.58 3.37
N TYR A 178 1.56 8.71 2.68
CA TYR A 178 0.43 9.67 2.57
C TYR A 178 -0.34 9.51 1.25
N GLY A 179 0.29 8.96 0.22
CA GLY A 179 -0.27 8.90 -1.11
C GLY A 179 0.21 10.08 -1.95
N ILE A 180 0.02 9.97 -3.26
CA ILE A 180 0.57 10.91 -4.25
C ILE A 180 -0.24 12.22 -4.28
N PHE A 181 -1.53 12.14 -3.94
CA PHE A 181 -2.50 13.24 -4.04
C PHE A 181 -2.89 13.84 -2.68
N ASP A 182 -2.12 13.56 -1.64
CA ASP A 182 -2.37 14.14 -0.31
C ASP A 182 -1.72 15.53 -0.23
N GLU A 183 -2.46 16.55 -0.68
CA GLU A 183 -2.01 17.95 -0.73
C GLU A 183 -2.07 18.66 0.63
N ASP A 184 -2.80 18.10 1.59
CA ASP A 184 -3.01 18.69 2.92
C ASP A 184 -1.80 18.50 3.86
N VAL A 185 -0.82 17.68 3.46
CA VAL A 185 0.31 17.30 4.29
C VAL A 185 1.63 17.61 3.59
N GLU A 186 2.48 18.40 4.25
CA GLU A 186 3.82 18.68 3.74
C GLU A 186 4.77 17.48 3.86
N GLU A 187 5.62 17.28 2.85
CA GLU A 187 6.62 16.21 2.79
C GLU A 187 7.56 16.19 4.02
N ASN A 188 7.79 17.35 4.64
CA ASN A 188 8.64 17.50 5.83
C ASN A 188 8.13 16.73 7.05
N VAL A 189 6.85 16.36 7.09
CA VAL A 189 6.27 15.53 8.16
C VAL A 189 6.99 14.19 8.32
N VAL A 190 7.55 13.66 7.22
CA VAL A 190 8.30 12.40 7.20
C VAL A 190 9.49 12.46 8.17
N GLU A 191 10.18 13.59 8.25
CA GLU A 191 11.36 13.77 9.11
C GLU A 191 10.97 13.67 10.59
N SER A 192 9.82 14.24 10.97
CA SER A 192 9.27 14.16 12.33
C SER A 192 8.91 12.72 12.72
N HIS A 193 8.24 11.98 11.84
CA HIS A 193 7.90 10.59 12.09
C HIS A 193 9.14 9.69 12.16
N ILE A 194 10.12 9.88 11.28
CA ILE A 194 11.39 9.14 11.32
C ILE A 194 12.14 9.41 12.62
N SER A 195 12.21 10.67 13.08
CA SER A 195 12.85 11.01 14.35
C SER A 195 12.21 10.28 15.55
N LYS A 196 10.87 10.23 15.59
CA LYS A 196 10.13 9.49 16.63
C LYS A 196 10.36 7.98 16.54
N LEU A 197 10.33 7.42 15.32
CA LEU A 197 10.60 6.01 15.07
C LEU A 197 12.02 5.62 15.55
N ARG A 198 13.04 6.39 15.16
CA ARG A 198 14.45 6.20 15.57
C ARG A 198 14.59 6.17 17.08
N LYS A 199 13.93 7.12 17.78
CA LYS A 199 13.95 7.17 19.25
C LYS A 199 13.37 5.89 19.88
N LYS A 200 12.27 5.37 19.35
CA LYS A 200 11.65 4.13 19.86
C LYS A 200 12.47 2.89 19.54
N LEU A 201 13.00 2.78 18.32
CA LEU A 201 13.88 1.70 17.90
C LEU A 201 15.16 1.68 18.75
N ARG A 202 15.83 2.83 18.93
CA ARG A 202 17.02 2.94 19.79
C ARG A 202 16.75 2.53 21.22
N LYS A 203 15.58 2.88 21.77
CA LYS A 203 15.18 2.46 23.12
C LYS A 203 15.01 0.95 23.24
N LYS A 204 14.50 0.27 22.20
CA LYS A 204 14.24 -1.17 22.23
C LYS A 204 15.42 -2.03 21.78
N LEU A 205 16.25 -1.53 20.87
CA LEU A 205 17.38 -2.26 20.27
C LEU A 205 18.73 -1.91 20.89
N GLY A 206 18.84 -0.77 21.58
CA GLY A 206 20.10 -0.26 22.11
C GLY A 206 20.93 0.55 21.09
N PHE A 207 20.59 0.50 19.81
CA PHE A 207 21.23 1.25 18.73
C PHE A 207 20.20 1.78 17.72
N ASP A 208 20.62 2.68 16.83
CA ASP A 208 19.76 3.27 15.81
C ASP A 208 19.97 2.57 14.45
N PRO A 209 19.00 1.77 13.97
CA PRO A 209 19.15 1.01 12.72
C PRO A 209 18.88 1.83 11.45
N ILE A 210 18.46 3.10 11.57
CA ILE A 210 18.10 3.94 10.42
C ILE A 210 19.26 4.90 10.10
N ASP A 211 19.88 4.68 8.94
CA ASP A 211 20.87 5.60 8.37
C ASP A 211 20.21 6.72 7.56
N SER A 212 20.65 7.95 7.79
CA SER A 212 20.17 9.15 7.10
C SER A 212 21.34 9.86 6.42
N LYS A 213 21.21 10.08 5.11
CA LYS A 213 22.15 10.92 4.35
C LYS A 213 21.41 12.12 3.79
N ARG A 214 21.93 13.31 4.08
CA ARG A 214 21.37 14.58 3.62
C ARG A 214 21.18 14.55 2.10
N PHE A 215 20.01 14.99 1.63
CA PHE A 215 19.59 15.00 0.22
C PHE A 215 19.42 13.63 -0.46
N LEU A 216 19.95 12.56 0.13
CA LEU A 216 19.90 11.21 -0.44
C LEU A 216 18.77 10.37 0.18
N GLY A 217 18.33 10.70 1.41
CA GLY A 217 17.22 10.03 2.08
C GLY A 217 17.68 8.97 3.09
N TYR A 218 16.86 7.93 3.27
CA TYR A 218 16.91 7.02 4.40
C TYR A 218 17.16 5.58 3.95
N CYS A 219 17.89 4.84 4.77
CA CYS A 219 18.13 3.42 4.58
C CYS A 219 17.98 2.75 5.95
N ILE A 220 17.38 1.57 6.00
CA ILE A 220 17.49 0.70 7.17
C ILE A 220 18.51 -0.38 6.85
N ASP A 221 19.50 -0.51 7.71
CA ASP A 221 20.54 -1.53 7.60
C ASP A 221 20.73 -2.20 8.96
N TRP A 222 21.17 -3.45 8.92
CA TRP A 222 21.45 -4.28 10.08
C TRP A 222 22.89 -4.76 10.01
N THR A 223 23.81 -3.79 10.11
CA THR A 223 25.26 -4.01 10.18
C THR A 223 25.77 -3.77 11.60
#